data_AF-A0A257H876-F1
#
_entry.id   AF-A0A257H876-F1
#
_cell.length_a   1.000
_cell.length_b   1.000
_cell.length_c   1.000
_cell.angle_alpha   90.00
_cell.angle_beta   90.00
_cell.angle_gamma   90.00
#
_symmetry.space_group_name_H-M   'P 1'
#
loop_
_entity.id
_entity.type
_entity.pdbx_description
1 polymer ?
#
loop_
_entity_poly.entity_id
_entity_poly.type
_entity_poly.pdbx_seq_one_letter_code
_entity_poly.pdbx_strand_id
1 'polypeptide(L)'
;MKYHCGARRALVAGVMMGLMSLQAGAQTDASEQACRETVAKFEESMAFVRKSVGYEKAAEIKESLLPNKLESELFAKEGYCGVARHLREKKLAGKK
;
A
#
# COMPACT_ATOMS: atom_id res chain seq x y z
N MET A 1 9.24 -4.71 -38.67
CA MET A 1 8.67 -3.42 -39.10
C MET A 1 9.54 -2.30 -38.53
N LYS A 2 9.92 -1.36 -39.40
CA LYS A 2 10.82 -0.22 -39.16
C LYS A 2 10.02 0.95 -38.63
N TYR A 3 10.46 1.62 -37.56
CA TYR A 3 10.41 3.07 -37.47
C TYR A 3 11.60 3.58 -36.65
N HIS A 4 12.63 4.03 -37.37
CA HIS A 4 13.62 4.96 -36.83
C HIS A 4 12.93 6.30 -36.62
N CYS A 5 12.91 6.82 -35.39
CA CYS A 5 12.57 8.22 -35.12
C CYS A 5 13.86 8.97 -34.80
N GLY A 6 14.56 9.37 -35.87
CA GLY A 6 15.77 10.18 -35.79
C GLY A 6 15.43 11.63 -35.45
N ALA A 7 16.00 12.10 -34.34
CA ALA A 7 15.90 13.44 -33.82
C ALA A 7 16.41 14.49 -34.83
N ARG A 8 15.52 15.34 -35.34
CA ARG A 8 15.87 16.60 -35.98
C ARG A 8 15.96 17.68 -34.91
N ARG A 9 17.18 18.15 -34.64
CA ARG A 9 17.44 19.40 -33.93
C ARG A 9 16.80 20.54 -34.72
N ALA A 10 15.80 21.21 -34.14
CA ALA A 10 15.37 22.54 -34.55
C ALA A 10 15.37 23.43 -33.31
N LEU A 11 16.24 24.42 -33.38
CA LEU A 11 16.45 25.50 -32.42
C LEU A 11 15.31 26.51 -32.61
N VAL A 12 14.44 26.71 -31.62
CA VAL A 12 13.64 27.94 -31.51
C VAL A 12 13.59 28.35 -30.05
N ALA A 13 14.18 29.51 -29.79
CA ALA A 13 14.13 30.22 -28.53
C ALA A 13 12.73 30.77 -28.26
N GLY A 14 12.36 30.83 -26.98
CA GLY A 14 11.18 31.57 -26.50
C GLY A 14 9.99 30.68 -26.14
N VAL A 15 9.84 30.39 -24.85
CA VAL A 15 8.77 30.88 -23.96
C VAL A 15 9.11 30.29 -22.58
N MET A 16 9.35 31.20 -21.63
CA MET A 16 9.56 30.88 -20.22
C MET A 16 8.32 30.23 -19.61
N MET A 17 8.59 29.25 -18.75
CA MET A 17 7.82 28.89 -17.55
C MET A 17 6.32 28.63 -17.68
N GLY A 18 5.97 27.35 -17.53
CA GLY A 18 4.67 26.97 -16.98
C GLY A 18 4.01 25.87 -17.78
N LEU A 19 4.37 24.60 -17.51
CA LEU A 19 3.58 23.40 -17.82
C LEU A 19 4.21 22.15 -17.18
N MET A 20 4.63 22.25 -15.91
CA MET A 20 5.14 21.11 -15.12
C MET A 20 4.49 21.10 -13.73
N SER A 21 3.16 21.03 -13.69
CA SER A 21 2.42 20.77 -12.44
C SER A 21 1.09 20.11 -12.76
N LEU A 22 1.12 18.93 -13.37
CA LEU A 22 -0.06 18.06 -13.39
C LEU A 22 0.34 16.59 -13.34
N GLN A 23 1.05 16.22 -12.28
CA GLN A 23 1.29 14.81 -11.95
C GLN A 23 1.17 14.62 -10.43
N ALA A 24 -0.01 14.93 -9.89
CA ALA A 24 -0.32 14.77 -8.46
C ALA A 24 -1.40 13.70 -8.17
N GLY A 25 -1.88 12.97 -9.20
CA GLY A 25 -2.99 12.02 -9.03
C GLY A 25 -2.62 10.52 -9.03
N ALA A 26 -1.43 10.14 -9.48
CA ALA A 26 -1.09 8.71 -9.67
C ALA A 26 -0.29 8.08 -8.52
N GLN A 27 0.23 8.89 -7.59
CA GLN A 27 1.04 8.40 -6.47
C GLN A 27 0.18 7.86 -5.31
N THR A 28 -1.05 8.36 -5.16
CA THR A 28 -1.97 7.97 -4.08
C THR A 28 -2.50 6.54 -4.26
N ASP A 29 -2.92 6.18 -5.48
CA ASP A 29 -3.48 4.85 -5.76
C ASP A 29 -2.46 3.73 -5.60
N ALA A 30 -1.24 3.93 -6.11
CA ALA A 30 -0.17 2.93 -5.99
C ALA A 30 0.27 2.73 -4.52
N SER A 31 0.25 3.80 -3.72
CA SER A 31 0.59 3.73 -2.29
C SER A 31 -0.50 3.01 -1.50
N GLU A 32 -1.77 3.32 -1.76
CA GLU A 32 -2.90 2.69 -1.09
C GLU A 32 -2.99 1.20 -1.44
N GLN A 33 -2.72 0.83 -2.69
CA GLN A 33 -2.69 -0.57 -3.12
C GLN A 33 -1.61 -1.37 -2.37
N ALA A 34 -0.42 -0.80 -2.18
CA ALA A 34 0.62 -1.43 -1.37
C ALA A 34 0.23 -1.60 0.12
N CYS A 35 -0.53 -0.66 0.66
CA CYS A 35 -1.10 -0.78 2.01
C CYS A 35 -2.12 -1.92 2.09
N ARG A 36 -3.02 -2.02 1.11
CA ARG A 36 -4.00 -3.13 1.01
C ARG A 36 -3.31 -4.48 0.90
N GLU A 37 -2.26 -4.60 0.10
CA GLU A 37 -1.44 -5.83 0.01
C GLU A 37 -0.81 -6.21 1.35
N THR A 38 -0.37 -5.21 2.12
CA THR A 38 0.22 -5.45 3.46
C THR A 38 -0.82 -6.04 4.40
N VAL A 39 -2.03 -5.49 4.42
CA VAL A 39 -3.15 -6.00 5.22
C VAL A 39 -3.57 -7.39 4.74
N ALA A 40 -3.64 -7.61 3.42
CA ALA A 40 -4.00 -8.91 2.86
C ALA A 40 -3.04 -10.04 3.28
N LYS A 41 -1.73 -9.77 3.30
CA LYS A 41 -0.73 -10.74 3.76
C LYS A 41 -0.87 -11.10 5.24
N PHE A 42 -1.25 -10.13 6.06
CA PHE A 42 -1.54 -10.40 7.47
C PHE A 42 -2.78 -11.30 7.61
N GLU A 43 -3.86 -11.01 6.89
CA GLU A 43 -5.06 -11.85 6.89
C GLU A 43 -4.81 -13.27 6.36
N GLU A 44 -3.98 -13.43 5.33
CA GLU A 44 -3.54 -14.73 4.83
C GLU A 44 -2.76 -15.52 5.92
N SER A 45 -1.86 -14.83 6.62
CA SER A 45 -1.13 -15.42 7.75
C SER A 45 -2.07 -15.85 8.87
N MET A 46 -3.08 -15.03 9.20
CA MET A 46 -4.10 -15.39 10.17
C MET A 46 -4.99 -16.55 9.70
N ALA A 47 -5.24 -16.70 8.40
CA ALA A 47 -5.94 -17.85 7.85
C ALA A 47 -5.14 -19.15 8.07
N PHE A 48 -3.82 -19.12 7.92
CA PHE A 48 -2.96 -20.25 8.29
C PHE A 48 -3.01 -20.56 9.79
N VAL A 49 -2.96 -19.54 10.65
CA VAL A 49 -3.10 -19.71 12.11
C VAL A 49 -4.44 -20.35 12.45
N ARG A 50 -5.55 -19.88 11.86
CA ARG A 50 -6.89 -20.49 12.04
C ARG A 50 -6.91 -21.98 11.68
N LYS A 51 -6.26 -22.37 10.58
CA LYS A 51 -6.14 -23.78 10.19
C LYS A 51 -5.31 -24.61 11.17
N SER A 52 -4.34 -23.98 11.83
CA SER A 52 -3.38 -24.67 12.72
C SER A 52 -3.90 -24.82 14.14
N VAL A 53 -4.51 -23.78 14.71
CA VAL A 53 -4.91 -23.73 16.13
C VAL A 53 -6.42 -23.64 16.36
N GLY A 54 -7.21 -23.57 15.29
CA GLY A 54 -8.66 -23.39 15.35
C GLY A 54 -9.10 -21.93 15.44
N TYR A 55 -10.40 -21.70 15.23
CA TYR A 55 -10.98 -20.35 15.12
C TYR A 55 -10.87 -19.52 16.40
N GLU A 56 -11.17 -20.12 17.56
CA GLU A 56 -11.18 -19.41 18.85
C GLU A 56 -9.78 -18.91 19.23
N LYS A 57 -8.79 -19.80 19.19
CA LYS A 57 -7.39 -19.44 19.50
C LYS A 57 -6.81 -18.46 18.50
N ALA A 58 -7.13 -18.60 17.22
CA ALA A 58 -6.69 -17.63 16.23
C ALA A 58 -7.34 -16.25 16.41
N ALA A 59 -8.58 -16.18 16.92
CA ALA A 59 -9.22 -14.91 17.26
C ALA A 59 -8.54 -14.24 18.45
N GLU A 60 -8.20 -14.98 19.50
CA GLU A 60 -7.40 -14.49 20.63
C GLU A 60 -6.04 -13.94 20.15
N ILE A 61 -5.36 -14.67 19.27
CA ILE A 61 -4.09 -14.23 18.67
C ILE A 61 -4.31 -12.94 17.87
N LYS A 62 -5.31 -12.88 16.98
CA LYS A 62 -5.59 -11.66 16.21
C LYS A 62 -5.87 -10.47 17.12
N GLU A 63 -6.69 -10.65 18.15
CA GLU A 63 -7.04 -9.57 19.08
C GLU A 63 -5.83 -9.07 19.88
N SER A 64 -4.87 -9.95 20.21
CA SER A 64 -3.62 -9.54 20.87
C SER A 64 -2.66 -8.77 19.95
N LEU A 65 -2.71 -9.03 18.64
CA LEU A 65 -1.81 -8.48 17.64
C LEU A 65 -2.35 -7.19 17.01
N LEU A 66 -3.64 -7.19 16.70
CA LEU A 66 -4.38 -6.10 16.07
C LEU A 66 -5.82 -6.11 16.65
N PRO A 67 -6.04 -5.47 17.81
CA PRO A 67 -7.36 -5.41 18.43
C PRO A 67 -8.38 -4.77 17.48
N ASN A 68 -9.60 -5.32 17.41
CA ASN A 68 -10.64 -4.82 16.49
C ASN A 68 -10.91 -3.31 16.65
N LYS A 69 -10.87 -2.81 17.89
CA LYS A 69 -11.06 -1.38 18.17
C LYS A 69 -9.95 -0.55 17.53
N LEU A 70 -8.69 -0.97 17.68
CA LEU A 70 -7.54 -0.29 17.11
C LEU A 70 -7.57 -0.36 15.58
N GLU A 71 -7.88 -1.53 15.01
CA GLU A 71 -8.05 -1.72 13.57
C GLU A 71 -9.07 -0.72 13.01
N SER A 72 -10.24 -0.64 13.64
CA SER A 72 -11.33 0.27 13.25
C SER A 72 -10.92 1.75 13.36
N GLU A 73 -10.22 2.13 14.44
CA GLU A 73 -9.74 3.49 14.63
C GLU A 73 -8.68 3.89 13.60
N LEU A 74 -7.71 3.01 13.31
CA LEU A 74 -6.69 3.23 12.30
C LEU A 74 -7.31 3.33 10.91
N PHE A 75 -8.27 2.45 10.61
CA PHE A 75 -8.97 2.46 9.34
C PHE A 75 -9.80 3.74 9.15
N ALA A 76 -10.50 4.19 10.18
CA ALA A 76 -11.29 5.42 10.12
C ALA A 76 -10.44 6.68 9.95
N LYS A 77 -9.24 6.73 10.56
CA LYS A 77 -8.35 7.90 10.53
C LYS A 77 -7.43 7.94 9.31
N GLU A 78 -6.87 6.80 8.94
CA GLU A 78 -5.73 6.68 8.01
C GLU A 78 -5.98 5.62 6.91
N GLY A 79 -7.16 4.98 6.88
CA GLY A 79 -7.49 3.93 5.92
C GLY A 79 -6.60 2.69 6.05
N TYR A 80 -6.44 1.96 4.93
CA TYR A 80 -5.58 0.78 4.87
C TYR A 80 -4.12 1.08 5.21
N CYS A 81 -3.65 2.30 4.97
CA CYS A 81 -2.27 2.67 5.24
C CYS A 81 -1.98 2.83 6.73
N GLY A 82 -2.92 3.29 7.54
CA GLY A 82 -2.77 3.30 9.00
C GLY A 82 -2.65 1.89 9.57
N VAL A 83 -3.51 0.98 9.11
CA VAL A 83 -3.46 -0.43 9.51
C VAL A 83 -2.14 -1.06 9.05
N ALA A 84 -1.75 -0.87 7.79
CA ALA A 84 -0.49 -1.39 7.24
C ALA A 84 0.74 -0.85 7.99
N ARG A 85 0.73 0.42 8.40
CA ARG A 85 1.79 1.03 9.21
C ARG A 85 1.92 0.32 10.55
N HIS A 86 0.81 0.13 11.27
CA HIS A 86 0.80 -0.60 12.53
C HIS A 86 1.33 -2.04 12.39
N LEU A 87 0.89 -2.75 11.34
CA LEU A 87 1.34 -4.11 11.04
C LEU A 87 2.86 -4.17 10.76
N ARG A 88 3.44 -3.15 10.11
CA ARG A 88 4.88 -3.07 9.87
C ARG A 88 5.67 -2.76 11.13
N GLU A 89 5.19 -1.83 11.95
CA GLU A 89 5.79 -1.48 13.25
C GLU A 89 5.86 -2.70 14.17
N LYS A 90 4.80 -3.52 14.17
CA LYS A 90 4.71 -4.78 14.93
C LYS A 90 5.36 -5.98 14.23
N LYS A 91 5.89 -5.81 13.01
CA LYS A 91 6.51 -6.87 12.18
C LYS A 91 5.56 -8.06 11.90
N LEU A 92 4.27 -7.77 11.77
CA LEU A 92 3.19 -8.75 11.57
C LEU A 92 2.84 -8.97 10.09
N ALA A 93 3.18 -8.01 9.23
CA ALA A 93 3.21 -8.24 7.80
C ALA A 93 4.62 -8.74 7.43
N GLY A 94 4.73 -9.99 7.00
CA GLY A 94 6.00 -10.69 6.79
C GLY A 94 7.08 -9.83 6.14
N LYS A 95 8.32 -9.94 6.65
CA LYS A 95 9.48 -9.30 6.02
C LYS A 95 9.63 -9.88 4.62
N LYS A 96 9.70 -9.00 3.60
CA LYS A 96 10.38 -9.38 2.36
C LYS A 96 11.84 -9.67 2.65
#